data_AF-A0A6I4UVF7-F1
#
_entry.id   AF-A0A6I4UVF7-F1
#
_cell.length_a   1.000
_cell.length_b   1.000
_cell.length_c   1.000
_cell.angle_alpha   90.00
_cell.angle_beta   90.00
_cell.angle_gamma   90.00
#
_symmetry.space_group_name_H-M   'P 1'
#
loop_
_entity.id
_entity.type
_entity.pdbx_description
1 polymer ?
#
loop_
_entity_poly.entity_id
_entity_poly.type
_entity_poly.pdbx_seq_one_letter_code
_entity_poly.pdbx_strand_id
1 'polypeptide(L)'
;MLRAAPALAALLALAACSALPESAGEQSSSSRDRPPQAAAPQVSNNPQARQCLADLGLTQASFAPLPDQYFSEGCSTLNTVKLSSVRSDRASITLSNLGPVTCPVADAFVAWARFGVDRAARQLLGSGLRSIETMGSYSCRNVGGSGRRSAHASAAAVDIGAFVLEDGRRISVLGGWHGGSAAEREFLRVVHRSACKRFDTVLGPDYNSAHHDHLHVEGVIGGKSYCR
;
A
#
# COMPACT_ATOMS: atom_id res chain seq x y z
N MET A 1 -52.55 41.38 15.04
CA MET A 1 -53.52 42.06 14.15
C MET A 1 -52.93 43.42 13.78
N LEU A 2 -53.07 43.80 12.49
CA LEU A 2 -52.80 45.10 11.84
C LEU A 2 -51.32 45.56 11.77
N ARG A 3 -50.67 45.62 10.59
CA ARG A 3 -50.82 46.57 9.43
C ARG A 3 -50.40 48.01 9.85
N ALA A 4 -49.58 48.78 9.14
CA ALA A 4 -49.31 48.89 7.71
C ALA A 4 -47.97 49.62 7.43
N ALA A 5 -47.45 49.44 6.22
CA ALA A 5 -46.42 50.26 5.53
C ALA A 5 -47.04 51.60 5.01
N PRO A 6 -46.48 52.36 4.02
CA PRO A 6 -45.11 52.56 3.51
C PRO A 6 -44.75 54.07 3.37
N ALA A 7 -43.58 54.43 2.83
CA ALA A 7 -43.42 55.69 2.09
C ALA A 7 -42.32 55.57 1.01
N LEU A 8 -42.74 55.76 -0.24
CA LEU A 8 -41.94 55.89 -1.46
C LEU A 8 -41.79 57.38 -1.80
N ALA A 9 -40.64 57.78 -2.37
CA ALA A 9 -40.40 58.81 -3.41
C ALA A 9 -38.97 59.40 -3.23
N ALA A 10 -38.01 59.19 -4.15
CA ALA A 10 -37.81 59.89 -5.44
C ALA A 10 -37.47 61.39 -5.23
N LEU A 11 -36.36 62.00 -5.68
CA LEU A 11 -35.86 62.13 -7.05
C LEU A 11 -34.58 63.06 -7.08
N LEU A 12 -33.85 63.01 -8.22
CA LEU A 12 -32.97 64.05 -8.84
C LEU A 12 -31.54 64.22 -8.25
N ALA A 13 -30.48 63.73 -8.91
CA ALA A 13 -29.79 64.20 -10.14
C ALA A 13 -28.88 65.41 -9.92
N LEU A 14 -27.58 65.26 -10.19
CA LEU A 14 -26.77 66.18 -11.01
C LEU A 14 -25.32 65.71 -11.13
N ALA A 15 -24.82 65.83 -12.34
CA ALA A 15 -23.48 65.46 -12.79
C ALA A 15 -22.38 66.33 -12.17
N ALA A 16 -21.22 65.72 -11.95
CA ALA A 16 -19.96 66.43 -11.85
C ALA A 16 -18.89 65.64 -12.61
N CYS A 17 -18.55 66.15 -13.79
CA CYS A 17 -17.30 65.84 -14.47
C CYS A 17 -16.14 66.40 -13.64
N SER A 18 -15.16 65.58 -13.28
CA SER A 18 -13.82 66.05 -12.91
C SER A 18 -12.81 65.00 -13.31
N ALA A 19 -11.84 65.43 -14.10
CA ALA A 19 -10.78 64.67 -14.71
C ALA A 19 -9.99 63.79 -13.73
N LEU A 20 -9.66 62.58 -14.16
CA LEU A 20 -8.52 61.83 -13.63
C LEU A 20 -7.49 61.64 -14.75
N PRO A 21 -6.20 61.84 -14.46
CA PRO A 21 -5.15 61.78 -15.46
C PRO A 21 -4.93 60.33 -15.92
N GLU A 22 -4.81 60.19 -17.24
CA GLU A 22 -4.40 58.98 -17.93
C GLU A 22 -2.95 58.66 -17.52
N SER A 23 -2.80 57.84 -16.47
CA SER A 23 -1.51 57.24 -16.18
C SER A 23 -1.29 56.13 -17.21
N ALA A 24 -0.57 56.47 -18.27
CA ALA A 24 0.07 55.53 -19.16
C ALA A 24 1.14 54.74 -18.35
N GLY A 25 0.67 53.79 -17.56
CA GLY A 25 1.48 52.71 -17.03
C GLY A 25 1.53 51.62 -18.10
N GLU A 26 2.66 51.52 -18.78
CA GLU A 26 3.03 50.36 -19.59
C GLU A 26 2.63 49.08 -18.87
N GLN A 27 1.58 48.42 -19.37
CA GLN A 27 1.31 47.03 -19.04
C GLN A 27 2.42 46.21 -19.69
N SER A 28 3.58 46.18 -19.02
CA SER A 28 4.53 45.10 -19.14
C SER A 28 3.77 43.84 -18.75
N SER A 29 3.29 43.16 -19.78
CA SER A 29 2.76 41.81 -19.70
C SER A 29 3.92 40.91 -19.28
N SER A 30 4.21 40.92 -17.98
CA SER A 30 4.91 39.81 -17.34
C SER A 30 3.96 38.62 -17.46
N SER A 31 4.08 37.94 -18.59
CA SER A 31 3.81 36.53 -18.73
C SER A 31 4.59 35.87 -17.61
N ARG A 32 3.92 35.70 -16.46
CA ARG A 32 4.43 34.84 -15.41
C ARG A 32 4.52 33.48 -16.08
N ASP A 33 5.73 33.10 -16.43
CA ASP A 33 6.11 31.73 -16.69
C ASP A 33 5.67 30.92 -15.49
N ARG A 34 4.43 30.42 -15.55
CA ARG A 34 3.95 29.41 -14.62
C ARG A 34 4.84 28.21 -14.92
N PRO A 35 5.64 27.74 -13.95
CA PRO A 35 6.41 26.52 -14.15
C PRO A 35 5.45 25.45 -14.65
N PRO A 36 5.81 24.65 -15.68
CA PRO A 36 4.96 23.57 -16.12
C PRO A 36 4.61 22.75 -14.89
N GLN A 37 3.33 22.72 -14.52
CA GLN A 37 2.88 21.85 -13.44
C GLN A 37 3.23 20.44 -13.90
N ALA A 38 4.19 19.81 -13.21
CA ALA A 38 4.52 18.42 -13.47
C ALA A 38 3.20 17.64 -13.45
N ALA A 39 2.89 16.98 -14.57
CA ALA A 39 1.67 16.20 -14.67
C ALA A 39 1.64 15.24 -13.48
N ALA A 40 0.49 15.18 -12.79
CA ALA A 40 0.31 14.25 -11.68
C ALA A 40 0.73 12.84 -12.17
N PRO A 41 1.53 12.10 -11.41
CA PRO A 41 1.94 10.77 -11.83
C PRO A 41 0.71 9.89 -12.12
N GLN A 42 0.62 9.35 -13.33
CA GLN A 42 -0.58 8.65 -13.80
C GLN A 42 -0.56 7.20 -13.30
N VAL A 43 -1.56 6.85 -12.49
CA VAL A 43 -1.80 5.48 -12.02
C VAL A 43 -2.44 4.67 -13.15
N SER A 44 -2.15 3.36 -13.20
CA SER A 44 -2.76 2.45 -14.16
C SER A 44 -4.29 2.47 -14.10
N ASN A 45 -4.93 2.68 -15.24
CA ASN A 45 -6.40 2.80 -15.36
C ASN A 45 -7.03 1.62 -16.11
N ASN A 46 -6.33 0.48 -16.26
CA ASN A 46 -6.91 -0.69 -16.91
C ASN A 46 -8.00 -1.36 -16.04
N PRO A 47 -8.90 -2.20 -16.60
CA PRO A 47 -9.97 -2.82 -15.83
C PRO A 47 -9.49 -3.64 -14.63
N GLN A 48 -8.38 -4.38 -14.76
CA GLN A 48 -7.83 -5.21 -13.69
C GLN A 48 -7.32 -4.35 -12.52
N ALA A 49 -6.65 -3.23 -12.82
CA ALA A 49 -6.18 -2.26 -11.84
C ALA A 49 -7.37 -1.69 -11.06
N ARG A 50 -8.39 -1.19 -11.76
CA ARG A 50 -9.58 -0.63 -11.11
C ARG A 50 -10.30 -1.63 -10.22
N GLN A 51 -10.39 -2.90 -10.63
CA GLN A 51 -11.01 -3.96 -9.85
C GLN A 51 -10.22 -4.20 -8.54
N CYS A 52 -8.90 -4.39 -8.63
CA CYS A 52 -8.05 -4.54 -7.45
C CYS A 52 -8.20 -3.34 -6.49
N LEU A 53 -8.14 -2.10 -6.99
CA LEU A 53 -8.27 -0.93 -6.12
C LEU A 53 -9.63 -0.87 -5.42
N ALA A 54 -10.71 -1.30 -6.10
CA ALA A 54 -12.01 -1.43 -5.48
C ALA A 54 -12.04 -2.53 -4.41
N ASP A 55 -11.45 -3.70 -4.70
CA ASP A 55 -11.37 -4.83 -3.77
C ASP A 55 -10.56 -4.48 -2.51
N LEU A 56 -9.39 -3.86 -2.68
CA LEU A 56 -8.61 -3.31 -1.55
C LEU A 56 -9.44 -2.29 -0.74
N GLY A 57 -10.21 -1.43 -1.41
CA GLY A 57 -11.12 -0.50 -0.74
C GLY A 57 -12.18 -1.19 0.12
N LEU A 58 -12.80 -2.26 -0.40
CA LEU A 58 -13.79 -3.07 0.32
C LEU A 58 -13.21 -3.78 1.54
N THR A 59 -11.93 -4.18 1.47
CA THR A 59 -11.23 -4.74 2.63
C THR A 59 -10.87 -3.70 3.69
N GLN A 60 -11.09 -2.40 3.43
CA GLN A 60 -10.70 -1.28 4.28
C GLN A 60 -9.19 -1.26 4.58
N ALA A 61 -8.36 -1.77 3.65
CA ALA A 61 -6.93 -1.55 3.68
C ALA A 61 -6.62 -0.07 3.45
N SER A 62 -5.54 0.42 4.07
CA SER A 62 -5.00 1.75 3.75
C SER A 62 -3.89 1.56 2.72
N PHE A 63 -4.09 2.15 1.54
CA PHE A 63 -3.17 2.04 0.42
C PHE A 63 -3.14 3.31 -0.42
N ALA A 64 -2.06 3.47 -1.18
CA ALA A 64 -1.96 4.45 -2.24
C ALA A 64 -1.62 3.72 -3.55
N PRO A 65 -2.41 3.88 -4.62
CA PRO A 65 -2.00 3.44 -5.95
C PRO A 65 -0.73 4.16 -6.38
N LEU A 66 0.17 3.44 -7.06
CA LEU A 66 1.43 3.99 -7.53
C LEU A 66 1.44 4.06 -9.07
N PRO A 67 2.16 5.04 -9.65
CA PRO A 67 2.37 5.13 -11.08
C PRO A 67 3.14 3.94 -11.62
N ASP A 68 2.82 3.53 -12.83
CA ASP A 68 3.57 2.49 -13.54
C ASP A 68 4.98 3.01 -13.86
N GLN A 69 6.00 2.23 -13.52
CA GLN A 69 7.40 2.55 -13.81
C GLN A 69 8.10 1.37 -14.48
N TYR A 70 8.85 1.65 -15.53
CA TYR A 70 9.77 0.73 -16.18
C TYR A 70 11.20 1.19 -15.89
N PHE A 71 12.04 0.27 -15.44
CA PHE A 71 13.45 0.49 -15.17
C PHE A 71 14.29 -0.30 -16.17
N SER A 72 15.61 -0.10 -16.13
CA SER A 72 16.54 -0.92 -16.91
C SER A 72 16.56 -2.39 -16.44
N GLU A 73 17.21 -3.27 -17.22
CA GLU A 73 17.47 -4.67 -16.82
C GLU A 73 16.21 -5.53 -16.57
N GLY A 74 15.08 -5.18 -17.20
CA GLY A 74 13.83 -5.92 -17.10
C GLY A 74 13.09 -5.76 -15.77
N CYS A 75 13.36 -4.67 -15.05
CA CYS A 75 12.71 -4.34 -13.78
C CYS A 75 11.57 -3.35 -13.97
N SER A 76 10.52 -3.46 -13.15
CA SER A 76 9.35 -2.59 -13.26
C SER A 76 8.51 -2.58 -11.99
N THR A 77 7.71 -1.54 -11.79
CA THR A 77 6.61 -1.54 -10.81
C THR A 77 5.34 -1.16 -11.55
N LEU A 78 4.59 -2.15 -12.01
CA LEU A 78 3.37 -1.96 -12.80
C LEU A 78 2.15 -2.40 -12.00
N ASN A 79 1.07 -1.63 -12.09
CA ASN A 79 -0.16 -1.87 -11.35
C ASN A 79 0.12 -2.14 -9.87
N THR A 80 0.93 -1.28 -9.25
CA THR A 80 1.36 -1.45 -7.86
C THR A 80 0.64 -0.50 -6.93
N VAL A 81 0.48 -0.93 -5.68
CA VAL A 81 0.03 -0.11 -4.57
C VAL A 81 1.11 -0.07 -3.48
N LYS A 82 1.10 0.97 -2.67
CA LYS A 82 1.79 1.00 -1.39
C LYS A 82 0.77 0.77 -0.28
N LEU A 83 0.86 -0.37 0.41
CA LEU A 83 0.04 -0.67 1.59
C LEU A 83 0.68 -0.07 2.85
N SER A 84 -0.12 0.57 3.69
CA SER A 84 0.33 1.11 4.99
C SER A 84 -0.31 0.38 6.18
N SER A 85 -1.53 -0.13 6.00
CA SER A 85 -2.20 -0.97 6.99
C SER A 85 -3.27 -1.85 6.35
N VAL A 86 -3.60 -2.94 7.03
CA VAL A 86 -4.67 -3.87 6.65
C VAL A 86 -5.70 -3.93 7.77
N ARG A 87 -6.97 -4.11 7.42
CA ARG A 87 -8.04 -4.30 8.41
C ARG A 87 -8.12 -5.76 8.83
N SER A 88 -8.04 -6.01 10.13
CA SER A 88 -8.40 -7.30 10.72
C SER A 88 -9.89 -7.38 11.10
N ASP A 89 -10.31 -8.46 11.76
CA ASP A 89 -11.67 -8.56 12.30
C ASP A 89 -11.93 -7.58 13.46
N ARG A 90 -10.90 -7.07 14.14
CA ARG A 90 -11.05 -6.25 15.37
C ARG A 90 -10.28 -4.92 15.37
N ALA A 91 -9.18 -4.84 14.64
CA ALA A 91 -8.25 -3.72 14.67
C ALA A 91 -7.60 -3.46 13.30
N SER A 92 -6.90 -2.33 13.17
CA SER A 92 -6.00 -2.08 12.05
C SER A 92 -4.62 -2.65 12.37
N ILE A 93 -4.02 -3.36 11.42
CA ILE A 93 -2.66 -3.92 11.50
C ILE A 93 -1.75 -3.06 10.62
N THR A 94 -0.75 -2.42 11.20
CA THR A 94 0.18 -1.59 10.43
C THR A 94 1.24 -2.43 9.72
N LEU A 95 1.73 -1.94 8.59
CA LEU A 95 2.81 -2.57 7.82
C LEU A 95 4.04 -1.66 7.83
N SER A 96 5.20 -2.21 8.13
CA SER A 96 6.48 -1.48 8.07
C SER A 96 7.39 -2.01 6.97
N ASN A 97 8.21 -1.10 6.41
CA ASN A 97 9.20 -1.37 5.36
C ASN A 97 8.64 -1.97 4.06
N LEU A 98 7.34 -1.82 3.81
CA LEU A 98 6.72 -2.33 2.61
C LEU A 98 6.78 -1.29 1.48
N GLY A 99 7.35 -1.69 0.36
CA GLY A 99 7.47 -0.87 -0.84
C GLY A 99 6.24 -1.01 -1.76
N PRO A 100 6.42 -0.75 -3.06
CA PRO A 100 5.44 -1.10 -4.09
C PRO A 100 5.13 -2.60 -4.05
N VAL A 101 3.87 -2.97 -4.17
CA VAL A 101 3.42 -4.36 -4.31
C VAL A 101 2.43 -4.42 -5.46
N THR A 102 2.58 -5.37 -6.37
CA THR A 102 1.60 -5.58 -7.45
C THR A 102 0.21 -5.84 -6.87
N CYS A 103 -0.80 -5.29 -7.52
CA CYS A 103 -2.19 -5.36 -7.08
C CYS A 103 -2.67 -6.77 -6.68
N PRO A 104 -2.45 -7.82 -7.50
CA PRO A 104 -2.85 -9.18 -7.12
C PRO A 104 -2.18 -9.68 -5.84
N VAL A 105 -0.88 -9.39 -5.66
CA VAL A 105 -0.14 -9.79 -4.46
C VAL A 105 -0.61 -8.97 -3.26
N ALA A 106 -0.93 -7.69 -3.44
CA ALA A 106 -1.47 -6.82 -2.39
C ALA A 106 -2.84 -7.35 -1.88
N ASP A 107 -3.76 -7.69 -2.78
CA ASP A 107 -5.05 -8.29 -2.43
C ASP A 107 -4.88 -9.60 -1.64
N ALA A 108 -4.03 -10.50 -2.15
CA ALA A 108 -3.72 -11.76 -1.49
C ALA A 108 -3.08 -11.55 -0.12
N PHE A 109 -2.18 -10.56 0.01
CA PHE A 109 -1.52 -10.21 1.26
C PHE A 109 -2.49 -9.65 2.31
N VAL A 110 -3.40 -8.75 1.92
CA VAL A 110 -4.44 -8.23 2.82
C VAL A 110 -5.32 -9.36 3.35
N ALA A 111 -5.78 -10.23 2.46
CA ALA A 111 -6.59 -11.39 2.85
C ALA A 111 -5.82 -12.37 3.74
N TRP A 112 -4.55 -12.63 3.42
CA TRP A 112 -3.69 -13.51 4.21
C TRP A 112 -3.41 -12.94 5.61
N ALA A 113 -3.06 -11.66 5.71
CA ALA A 113 -2.81 -10.99 6.97
C ALA A 113 -4.02 -11.08 7.91
N ARG A 114 -5.23 -10.82 7.39
CA ARG A 114 -6.48 -10.94 8.16
C ARG A 114 -6.82 -12.40 8.52
N PHE A 115 -6.90 -13.28 7.52
CA PHE A 115 -7.51 -14.60 7.71
C PHE A 115 -6.51 -15.70 8.09
N GLY A 116 -5.26 -15.58 7.65
CA GLY A 116 -4.20 -16.56 7.92
C GLY A 116 -3.35 -16.18 9.13
N VAL A 117 -3.00 -14.90 9.28
CA VAL A 117 -2.04 -14.48 10.30
C VAL A 117 -2.73 -14.01 11.58
N ASP A 118 -3.58 -13.00 11.47
CA ASP A 118 -4.21 -12.35 12.63
C ASP A 118 -5.13 -13.30 13.41
N ARG A 119 -5.91 -14.13 12.71
CA ARG A 119 -6.72 -15.18 13.35
C ARG A 119 -5.86 -16.26 14.02
N ALA A 120 -4.75 -16.67 13.39
CA ALA A 120 -3.84 -17.65 13.99
C ALA A 120 -3.17 -17.09 15.24
N ALA A 121 -2.78 -15.81 15.25
CA ALA A 121 -2.24 -15.15 16.43
C ALA A 121 -3.24 -15.19 17.60
N ARG A 122 -4.51 -14.83 17.36
CA ARG A 122 -5.54 -14.93 18.41
C ARG A 122 -5.74 -16.34 18.92
N GLN A 123 -5.80 -17.31 18.03
CA GLN A 123 -6.08 -18.69 18.40
C GLN A 123 -4.93 -19.34 19.17
N LEU A 124 -3.69 -19.13 18.72
CA LEU A 124 -2.51 -19.85 19.25
C LEU A 124 -1.81 -19.08 20.36
N LEU A 125 -1.89 -17.75 20.31
CA LEU A 125 -1.13 -16.87 21.19
C LEU A 125 -2.03 -16.06 22.12
N GLY A 126 -3.35 -16.06 21.91
CA GLY A 126 -4.30 -15.30 22.73
C GLY A 126 -4.27 -13.79 22.50
N SER A 127 -3.56 -13.30 21.48
CA SER A 127 -3.44 -11.87 21.17
C SER A 127 -3.55 -11.62 19.66
N GLY A 128 -4.13 -10.48 19.26
CA GLY A 128 -4.20 -10.08 17.87
C GLY A 128 -2.90 -9.50 17.35
N LEU A 129 -2.85 -9.23 16.04
CA LEU A 129 -1.75 -8.47 15.47
C LEU A 129 -1.93 -6.98 15.68
N ARG A 130 -0.83 -6.33 16.05
CA ARG A 130 -0.65 -4.88 15.97
C ARG A 130 0.02 -4.48 14.67
N SER A 131 1.07 -5.21 14.25
CA SER A 131 1.80 -4.90 13.03
C SER A 131 2.48 -6.11 12.41
N ILE A 132 2.77 -6.00 11.10
CA ILE A 132 3.62 -6.93 10.36
C ILE A 132 4.86 -6.16 9.90
N GLU A 133 6.03 -6.67 10.26
CA GLU A 133 7.31 -6.11 9.85
C GLU A 133 7.81 -6.84 8.60
N THR A 134 7.89 -6.10 7.50
CA THR A 134 8.42 -6.63 6.23
C THR A 134 9.88 -6.23 6.05
N MET A 135 10.55 -6.85 5.09
CA MET A 135 11.93 -6.56 4.68
C MET A 135 11.99 -5.97 3.26
N GLY A 136 10.83 -5.62 2.70
CA GLY A 136 10.69 -5.05 1.38
C GLY A 136 9.89 -5.92 0.42
N SER A 137 9.57 -5.33 -0.72
CA SER A 137 8.79 -5.96 -1.79
C SER A 137 9.33 -5.67 -3.19
N TYR A 138 10.29 -4.76 -3.32
CA TYR A 138 10.92 -4.41 -4.58
C TYR A 138 12.43 -4.36 -4.45
N SER A 139 13.11 -5.03 -5.37
CA SER A 139 14.56 -4.97 -5.54
C SER A 139 14.92 -5.53 -6.91
N CYS A 140 15.49 -4.68 -7.76
CA CYS A 140 15.87 -5.05 -9.12
C CYS A 140 17.10 -5.98 -9.10
N ARG A 141 16.87 -7.29 -9.06
CA ARG A 141 17.92 -8.31 -9.03
C ARG A 141 17.48 -9.64 -9.65
N ASN A 142 18.47 -10.48 -9.95
CA ASN A 142 18.25 -11.89 -10.23
C ASN A 142 17.98 -12.68 -8.96
N VAL A 143 17.40 -13.87 -9.13
CA VAL A 143 17.46 -14.92 -8.11
C VAL A 143 18.92 -15.31 -7.91
N GLY A 144 19.35 -15.49 -6.65
CA GLY A 144 20.73 -15.84 -6.32
C GLY A 144 21.21 -17.09 -7.07
N GLY A 145 22.38 -17.01 -7.71
CA GLY A 145 22.94 -18.10 -8.50
C GLY A 145 22.22 -18.38 -9.84
N SER A 146 21.35 -17.48 -10.31
CA SER A 146 20.58 -17.64 -11.55
C SER A 146 20.66 -16.40 -12.45
N GLY A 147 20.39 -16.57 -13.75
CA GLY A 147 20.15 -15.49 -14.71
C GLY A 147 18.69 -14.99 -14.74
N ARG A 148 17.79 -15.62 -13.97
CA ARG A 148 16.35 -15.32 -13.94
C ARG A 148 16.04 -14.15 -13.00
N ARG A 149 15.22 -13.18 -13.46
CA ARG A 149 14.70 -12.11 -12.59
C ARG A 149 13.90 -12.69 -11.41
N SER A 150 14.14 -12.11 -10.23
CA SER A 150 13.32 -12.36 -9.04
C SER A 150 11.95 -11.69 -9.19
N ALA A 151 10.91 -12.20 -8.53
CA ALA A 151 9.63 -11.48 -8.45
C ALA A 151 9.74 -10.13 -7.72
N HIS A 152 10.77 -9.95 -6.87
CA HIS A 152 11.13 -8.65 -6.31
C HIS A 152 11.49 -7.62 -7.39
N ALA A 153 12.00 -8.04 -8.55
CA ALA A 153 12.31 -7.12 -9.66
C ALA A 153 11.06 -6.52 -10.32
N SER A 154 9.89 -7.11 -10.06
CA SER A 154 8.58 -6.66 -10.57
C SER A 154 7.61 -6.26 -9.46
N ALA A 155 8.08 -6.09 -8.21
CA ALA A 155 7.23 -5.85 -7.03
C ALA A 155 6.16 -6.93 -6.77
N ALA A 156 6.41 -8.15 -7.24
CA ALA A 156 5.48 -9.27 -7.13
C ALA A 156 5.84 -10.23 -5.97
N ALA A 157 6.64 -9.74 -5.00
CA ALA A 157 7.05 -10.48 -3.82
C ALA A 157 7.00 -9.61 -2.57
N VAL A 158 6.92 -10.24 -1.40
CA VAL A 158 7.07 -9.60 -0.09
C VAL A 158 7.89 -10.51 0.81
N ASP A 159 8.90 -9.95 1.48
CA ASP A 159 9.66 -10.65 2.52
C ASP A 159 9.15 -10.20 3.90
N ILE A 160 8.78 -11.13 4.77
CA ILE A 160 8.20 -10.86 6.10
C ILE A 160 9.16 -11.33 7.19
N GLY A 161 9.63 -10.42 8.02
CA GLY A 161 10.62 -10.71 9.07
C GLY A 161 10.04 -10.91 10.47
N ALA A 162 8.92 -10.26 10.81
CA ALA A 162 8.31 -10.41 12.14
C ALA A 162 6.83 -10.05 12.20
N PHE A 163 6.19 -10.52 13.28
CA PHE A 163 4.82 -10.18 13.66
C PHE A 163 4.83 -9.58 15.06
N VAL A 164 4.17 -8.44 15.26
CA VAL A 164 4.05 -7.79 16.57
C VAL A 164 2.60 -7.90 17.02
N LEU A 165 2.40 -8.40 18.23
CA LEU A 165 1.09 -8.60 18.82
C LEU A 165 0.59 -7.35 19.55
N GLU A 166 -0.72 -7.29 19.80
CA GLU A 166 -1.37 -6.22 20.57
C GLU A 166 -0.87 -6.16 22.02
N ASP A 167 -0.39 -7.28 22.57
CA ASP A 167 0.20 -7.35 23.92
C ASP A 167 1.68 -6.98 24.00
N GLY A 168 2.28 -6.57 22.88
CA GLY A 168 3.67 -6.12 22.80
C GLY A 168 4.70 -7.20 22.49
N ARG A 169 4.32 -8.49 22.44
CA ARG A 169 5.24 -9.54 21.97
C ARG A 169 5.63 -9.33 20.52
N ARG A 170 6.92 -9.48 20.22
CA ARG A 170 7.46 -9.48 18.86
C ARG A 170 7.98 -10.87 18.51
N ILE A 171 7.37 -11.46 17.49
CA ILE A 171 7.70 -12.80 17.00
C ILE A 171 8.43 -12.64 15.67
N SER A 172 9.76 -12.60 15.74
CA SER A 172 10.60 -12.62 14.53
C SER A 172 10.66 -14.03 13.94
N VAL A 173 10.74 -14.14 12.61
CA VAL A 173 10.95 -15.41 11.92
C VAL A 173 12.30 -16.00 12.35
N LEU A 174 13.38 -15.22 12.28
CA LEU A 174 14.72 -15.64 12.71
C LEU A 174 14.75 -16.30 14.10
N GLY A 175 14.21 -15.62 15.12
CA GLY A 175 14.24 -16.10 16.50
C GLY A 175 13.15 -17.13 16.83
N GLY A 176 11.99 -17.04 16.16
CA GLY A 176 10.82 -17.84 16.48
C GLY A 176 10.70 -19.13 15.68
N TRP A 177 11.42 -19.29 14.56
CA TRP A 177 11.22 -20.44 13.68
C TRP A 177 11.69 -21.76 14.28
N HIS A 178 12.85 -21.75 14.95
CA HIS A 178 13.38 -22.88 15.73
C HIS A 178 13.50 -22.57 17.24
N GLY A 179 13.42 -21.30 17.62
CA GLY A 179 13.46 -20.84 19.02
C GLY A 179 12.07 -20.54 19.59
N GLY A 180 12.00 -19.61 20.54
CA GLY A 180 10.75 -19.15 21.15
C GLY A 180 9.99 -20.21 21.95
N SER A 181 8.74 -19.91 22.26
CA SER A 181 7.79 -20.87 22.85
C SER A 181 7.25 -21.85 21.80
N ALA A 182 6.68 -22.98 22.26
CA ALA A 182 6.03 -23.94 21.36
C ALA A 182 4.87 -23.30 20.56
N ALA A 183 4.13 -22.39 21.19
CA ALA A 183 3.03 -21.69 20.55
C ALA A 183 3.50 -20.72 19.46
N GLU A 184 4.63 -20.01 19.68
CA GLU A 184 5.22 -19.12 18.66
C GLU A 184 5.74 -19.89 17.45
N ARG A 185 6.40 -21.04 17.67
CA ARG A 185 6.82 -21.94 16.59
C ARG A 185 5.62 -22.41 15.78
N GLU A 186 4.58 -22.90 16.45
CA GLU A 186 3.38 -23.38 15.76
C GLU A 186 2.66 -22.24 15.03
N PHE A 187 2.60 -21.04 15.61
CA PHE A 187 2.08 -19.86 14.94
C PHE A 187 2.80 -19.60 13.61
N LEU A 188 4.14 -19.57 13.61
CA LEU A 188 4.90 -19.35 12.37
C LEU A 188 4.67 -20.47 11.34
N ARG A 189 4.53 -21.73 11.78
CA ARG A 189 4.21 -22.86 10.89
C ARG A 189 2.80 -22.77 10.32
N VAL A 190 1.79 -22.37 11.11
CA VAL A 190 0.43 -22.12 10.62
C VAL A 190 0.42 -20.97 9.62
N VAL A 191 1.12 -19.89 9.93
CA VAL A 191 1.23 -18.71 9.07
C VAL A 191 1.84 -19.08 7.72
N HIS A 192 2.98 -19.77 7.70
CA HIS A 192 3.62 -20.26 6.47
C HIS A 192 2.70 -21.20 5.68
N ARG A 193 2.13 -22.23 6.30
CA ARG A 193 1.20 -23.15 5.62
C ARG A 193 -0.04 -22.44 5.06
N SER A 194 -0.52 -21.41 5.74
CA SER A 194 -1.67 -20.61 5.26
C SER A 194 -1.31 -19.72 4.07
N ALA A 195 -0.05 -19.27 3.97
CA ALA A 195 0.46 -18.53 2.82
C ALA A 195 0.51 -19.43 1.58
N CYS A 196 0.94 -20.70 1.73
CA CYS A 196 1.00 -21.68 0.63
C CYS A 196 -0.35 -21.97 -0.04
N LYS A 197 -1.47 -21.54 0.56
CA LYS A 197 -2.81 -21.65 -0.01
C LYS A 197 -3.21 -20.45 -0.88
N ARG A 198 -2.35 -19.44 -1.00
CA ARG A 198 -2.66 -18.14 -1.60
C ARG A 198 -1.60 -17.67 -2.58
N PHE A 199 -0.32 -17.86 -2.25
CA PHE A 199 0.80 -17.39 -3.05
C PHE A 199 1.38 -18.51 -3.90
N ASP A 200 1.94 -18.14 -5.06
CA ASP A 200 2.47 -19.10 -6.02
C ASP A 200 3.76 -19.74 -5.49
N THR A 201 4.64 -18.96 -4.86
CA THR A 201 5.79 -19.47 -4.12
C THR A 201 5.76 -18.94 -2.69
N VAL A 202 6.05 -19.83 -1.74
CA VAL A 202 6.25 -19.50 -0.33
C VAL A 202 7.51 -20.21 0.16
N LEU A 203 8.47 -19.45 0.65
CA LEU A 203 9.74 -19.97 1.16
C LEU A 203 9.90 -19.55 2.61
N GLY A 204 10.28 -20.48 3.48
CA GLY A 204 10.66 -20.21 4.86
C GLY A 204 12.09 -20.63 5.18
N PRO A 205 12.50 -20.50 6.47
CA PRO A 205 13.85 -20.84 6.91
C PRO A 205 14.28 -22.30 6.67
N ASP A 206 13.34 -23.22 6.54
CA ASP A 206 13.62 -24.64 6.24
C ASP A 206 14.02 -24.86 4.75
N TYR A 207 13.86 -23.85 3.88
CA TYR A 207 14.18 -23.97 2.45
C TYR A 207 15.69 -23.84 2.17
N ASN A 208 16.31 -22.73 2.58
CA ASN A 208 17.74 -22.49 2.44
C ASN A 208 18.23 -21.31 3.31
N SER A 209 19.55 -21.11 3.34
CA SER A 209 20.19 -20.05 4.13
C SER A 209 19.75 -18.63 3.76
N ALA A 210 19.36 -18.37 2.51
CA ALA A 210 18.91 -17.04 2.11
C ALA A 210 17.56 -16.65 2.75
N HIS A 211 16.77 -17.63 3.21
CA HIS A 211 15.44 -17.41 3.80
C HIS A 211 15.42 -17.70 5.30
N HIS A 212 16.59 -17.82 5.95
CA HIS A 212 16.69 -18.23 7.35
C HIS A 212 16.03 -17.26 8.35
N ASP A 213 15.80 -16.01 7.94
CA ASP A 213 15.33 -14.93 8.80
C ASP A 213 13.97 -14.33 8.40
N HIS A 214 13.33 -14.84 7.34
CA HIS A 214 12.06 -14.30 6.84
C HIS A 214 11.19 -15.35 6.13
N LEU A 215 9.92 -15.01 5.95
CA LEU A 215 9.03 -15.69 5.01
C LEU A 215 9.03 -14.91 3.70
N HIS A 216 9.30 -15.57 2.58
CA HIS A 216 9.15 -15.01 1.26
C HIS A 216 7.82 -15.46 0.68
N VAL A 217 7.01 -14.53 0.18
CA VAL A 217 5.79 -14.82 -0.58
C VAL A 217 5.85 -14.10 -1.92
N GLU A 218 5.57 -14.80 -3.02
CA GLU A 218 5.49 -14.19 -4.36
C GLU A 218 4.33 -14.75 -5.19
N GLY A 219 3.80 -13.89 -6.06
CA GLY A 219 2.70 -14.22 -6.97
C GLY A 219 1.39 -14.60 -6.28
N VAL A 220 0.39 -14.99 -7.08
CA VAL A 220 -0.89 -15.53 -6.58
C VAL A 220 -1.08 -16.89 -7.24
N ILE A 221 -1.49 -17.87 -6.45
CA ILE A 221 -1.59 -19.26 -6.89
C ILE A 221 -2.60 -19.41 -8.04
N GLY A 222 -2.14 -19.93 -9.18
CA GLY A 222 -3.00 -20.37 -10.29
C GLY A 222 -3.19 -21.90 -10.34
N GLY A 223 -2.45 -22.63 -9.50
CA GLY A 223 -2.38 -24.10 -9.49
C GLY A 223 -1.88 -24.66 -8.16
N LYS A 224 -0.71 -25.31 -8.16
CA LYS A 224 -0.05 -25.77 -6.93
C LYS A 224 1.05 -24.79 -6.54
N SER A 225 1.05 -24.36 -5.28
CA SER A 225 2.10 -23.50 -4.74
C SER A 225 3.44 -24.25 -4.64
N TYR A 226 4.53 -23.59 -5.02
CA TYR A 226 5.88 -23.97 -4.60
C TYR A 226 6.09 -23.56 -3.14
N CYS A 227 5.68 -24.45 -2.24
CA CYS A 227 5.72 -24.26 -0.79
C CYS A 227 6.93 -25.00 -0.19
N ARG A 228 7.87 -24.27 0.42
CA ARG A 228 9.09 -24.80 1.04
C ARG A 228 9.41 -24.13 2.37
#